data_AF-A0A2M9YT65-F1
#
_entry.id   AF-A0A2M9YT65-F1
#
_cell.length_a   1.000
_cell.length_b   1.000
_cell.length_c   1.000
_cell.angle_alpha   90.00
_cell.angle_beta   90.00
_cell.angle_gamma   90.00
#
_symmetry.space_group_name_H-M   'P 1'
#
loop_
_entity.id
_entity.type
_entity.pdbx_description
1 polymer ?
#
loop_
_entity_poly.entity_id
_entity_poly.type
_entity_poly.pdbx_seq_one_letter_code
_entity_poly.pdbx_strand_id
1 'polypeptide(L)'
;MKIDSINDYTNKLNLLEKSEVRSLINAENATKGKANVSFPDQLREEFNEKLSGKISSSEIRLPHNIKEEIQADPYRKKLYSASVEFESIFVKMMLTEMKKTVEKSGLIDGGHAEEIFEDMLYDEYAKNLSSNSSLGLAEQIYQSLSSNLPPVNAAKRLDQKV
;
A
#
# COMPACT_ATOMS: atom_id res chain seq x y z
N MET A 1 5.23 -0.20 64.81
CA MET A 1 4.27 -0.44 63.72
C MET A 1 3.83 0.93 63.20
N LYS A 2 4.15 1.31 61.96
CA LYS A 2 3.64 2.52 61.30
C LYS A 2 2.87 2.05 60.06
N ILE A 3 1.55 2.18 60.06
CA ILE A 3 0.67 1.70 58.97
C ILE A 3 -0.08 2.86 58.28
N ASP A 4 0.21 4.12 58.59
CA ASP A 4 -0.60 5.24 58.09
C ASP A 4 0.13 6.10 57.04
N SER A 5 0.31 5.55 55.84
CA SER A 5 0.47 6.38 54.64
C SER A 5 -0.10 5.66 53.43
N ILE A 6 -1.38 5.89 53.14
CA ILE A 6 -1.97 5.51 51.85
C ILE A 6 -1.46 6.54 50.83
N ASN A 7 -0.68 6.08 49.85
CA ASN A 7 -0.25 6.92 48.75
C ASN A 7 -1.45 7.20 47.83
N ASP A 8 -1.78 8.48 47.63
CA ASP A 8 -2.80 8.89 46.66
C ASP A 8 -2.29 8.68 45.23
N TYR A 9 -2.75 7.61 44.59
CA TYR A 9 -2.42 7.26 43.20
C TYR A 9 -3.35 7.89 42.16
N THR A 10 -4.32 8.71 42.58
CA THR A 10 -5.31 9.36 41.71
C THR A 10 -4.65 10.18 40.59
N ASN A 11 -3.57 10.90 40.88
CA ASN A 11 -2.80 11.64 39.89
C ASN A 11 -1.97 10.76 38.92
N LYS A 12 -1.60 9.53 39.31
CA LYS A 12 -0.86 8.62 38.41
C LYS A 12 -1.74 7.95 37.36
N LEU A 13 -3.05 7.89 37.59
CA LEU A 13 -4.02 7.37 36.62
C LEU A 13 -4.51 8.43 35.62
N ASN A 14 -4.24 9.70 35.89
CA ASN A 14 -4.73 10.80 35.06
C ASN A 14 -3.84 10.96 33.81
N LEU A 15 -4.04 10.04 32.85
CA LEU A 15 -3.26 9.97 31.61
C LEU A 15 -3.30 11.28 30.81
N LEU A 16 -4.37 12.07 30.95
CA LEU A 16 -4.55 13.38 30.30
C LEU A 16 -3.56 14.45 30.78
N GLU A 17 -2.99 14.31 31.97
CA GLU A 17 -2.01 15.26 32.51
C GLU A 17 -0.57 14.90 32.16
N LYS A 18 -0.34 13.68 31.63
CA LYS A 18 0.97 13.25 31.19
C LYS A 18 1.41 14.14 30.01
N SER A 19 2.63 14.67 30.09
CA SER A 19 3.18 15.59 29.06
C SER A 19 3.13 15.00 27.65
N GLU A 20 3.39 13.70 27.54
CA GLU A 20 3.29 12.92 26.29
C GLU A 20 1.87 12.88 25.73
N VAL A 21 0.86 12.75 26.59
CA VAL A 21 -0.55 12.67 26.15
C VAL A 21 -1.07 14.05 25.80
N ARG A 22 -0.65 15.10 26.52
CA ARG A 22 -0.95 16.49 26.19
C ARG A 22 -0.38 16.91 24.84
N SER A 23 0.86 16.51 24.50
CA SER A 23 1.44 16.82 23.18
C SER A 23 0.67 16.12 22.06
N LEU A 24 0.22 14.88 22.28
CA LEU A 24 -0.61 14.14 21.32
C LEU A 24 -2.00 14.77 21.16
N ILE A 25 -2.67 15.15 22.25
CA ILE A 25 -3.96 15.85 22.21
C ILE A 25 -3.83 17.21 21.51
N ASN A 26 -2.74 17.94 21.77
CA ASN A 26 -2.48 19.22 21.10
C ASN A 26 -2.21 19.02 19.60
N ALA A 27 -1.50 17.95 19.21
CA ALA A 27 -1.29 17.59 17.81
C ALA A 27 -2.61 17.17 17.12
N GLU A 28 -3.45 16.39 17.79
CA GLU A 28 -4.79 16.02 17.30
C GLU A 28 -5.70 17.25 17.16
N ASN A 29 -5.66 18.18 18.11
CA ASN A 29 -6.44 19.40 18.05
C ASN A 29 -5.93 20.37 16.97
N ALA A 30 -4.62 20.36 16.68
CA ALA A 30 -4.04 21.08 15.55
C ALA A 30 -4.45 20.48 14.19
N THR A 31 -4.68 19.16 14.11
CA THR A 31 -5.13 18.48 12.89
C THR A 31 -6.65 18.56 12.68
N LYS A 32 -7.46 18.64 13.75
CA LYS A 32 -8.93 18.81 13.69
C LYS A 32 -9.40 20.05 12.92
N GLY A 33 -8.57 21.09 12.80
CA GLY A 33 -8.90 22.31 12.05
C GLY A 33 -8.75 22.21 10.53
N LYS A 34 -8.13 21.15 10.00
CA LYS A 34 -7.86 20.97 8.57
C LYS A 34 -8.72 19.83 7.99
N ALA A 35 -10.05 20.01 8.01
CA ALA A 35 -11.05 18.97 7.69
C ALA A 35 -11.08 18.45 6.23
N ASN A 36 -10.06 18.71 5.40
CA ASN A 36 -10.05 18.32 3.98
C ASN A 36 -8.68 17.91 3.42
N VAL A 37 -7.68 17.65 4.26
CA VAL A 37 -6.35 17.20 3.80
C VAL A 37 -6.09 15.79 4.27
N SER A 38 -5.83 14.91 3.31
CA SER A 38 -5.48 13.50 3.52
C SER A 38 -4.19 13.43 4.36
N PHE A 39 -4.06 12.42 5.24
CA PHE A 39 -2.83 12.23 6.04
C PHE A 39 -1.53 12.22 5.20
N PRO A 40 -1.49 11.62 4.00
CA PRO A 40 -0.37 11.76 3.06
C PRO A 40 -0.04 13.21 2.66
N ASP A 41 -1.05 14.07 2.54
CA ASP A 41 -0.86 15.49 2.18
C ASP A 41 -0.34 16.30 3.37
N GLN A 42 -0.77 15.96 4.59
CA GLN A 42 -0.21 16.54 5.82
C GLN A 42 1.26 16.17 6.00
N LEU A 43 1.61 14.89 5.76
CA LEU A 43 2.99 14.43 5.77
C LEU A 43 3.82 15.15 4.69
N ARG A 44 3.25 15.38 3.51
CA ARG A 44 3.91 16.16 2.45
C ARG A 44 4.20 17.60 2.88
N GLU A 45 3.27 18.28 3.53
CA GLU A 45 3.48 19.65 4.04
C GLU A 45 4.58 19.70 5.11
N GLU A 46 4.51 18.83 6.12
CA GLU A 46 5.52 18.81 7.18
C GLU A 46 6.91 18.41 6.67
N PHE A 47 6.96 17.48 5.72
CA PHE A 47 8.19 17.03 5.09
C PHE A 47 8.81 18.15 4.26
N ASN A 48 8.01 18.87 3.47
CA ASN A 48 8.47 19.98 2.65
C ASN A 48 9.03 21.13 3.51
N GLU A 49 8.37 21.50 4.61
CA GLU A 49 8.86 22.56 5.52
C GLU A 49 10.17 22.18 6.25
N LYS A 50 10.31 20.93 6.72
CA LYS A 50 11.45 20.51 7.54
C LYS A 50 12.67 20.06 6.74
N LEU A 51 12.47 19.57 5.52
CA LEU A 51 13.50 18.85 4.75
C LEU A 51 13.79 19.44 3.36
N SER A 52 13.04 20.45 2.92
CA SER A 52 13.37 21.19 1.68
C SER A 52 14.76 21.81 1.77
N GLY A 53 15.62 21.47 0.81
CA GLY A 53 17.01 21.94 0.71
C GLY A 53 18.05 21.15 1.52
N LYS A 54 17.63 20.21 2.37
CA LYS A 54 18.55 19.34 3.16
C LYS A 54 18.70 17.93 2.61
N ILE A 55 17.76 17.48 1.80
CA ILE A 55 17.79 16.18 1.10
C ILE A 55 17.73 16.44 -0.40
N SER A 56 18.40 15.61 -1.21
CA SER A 56 18.27 15.71 -2.67
C SER A 56 16.83 15.42 -3.09
N SER A 57 16.28 16.20 -4.01
CA SER A 57 14.93 15.99 -4.55
C SER A 57 14.77 14.61 -5.20
N SER A 58 15.86 13.99 -5.64
CA SER A 58 15.90 12.62 -6.17
C SER A 58 15.68 11.53 -5.13
N GLU A 59 15.92 11.81 -3.84
CA GLU A 59 15.77 10.86 -2.74
C GLU A 59 14.37 10.90 -2.11
N ILE A 60 13.58 11.93 -2.46
CA ILE A 60 12.21 12.12 -1.96
C ILE A 60 11.26 11.23 -2.79
N ARG A 61 11.00 10.02 -2.29
CA ARG A 61 9.91 9.19 -2.80
C ARG A 61 8.61 9.58 -2.12
N LEU A 62 7.77 10.32 -2.82
CA LEU A 62 6.42 10.63 -2.36
C LEU A 62 5.63 9.32 -2.20
N PRO A 63 4.85 9.14 -1.12
CA PRO A 63 3.95 8.00 -1.00
C PRO A 63 2.99 8.03 -2.20
N HIS A 64 3.07 7.01 -3.07
CA HIS A 64 2.20 6.87 -4.22
C HIS A 64 0.86 6.31 -3.76
N ASN A 65 -0.18 7.13 -3.84
CA ASN A 65 -1.54 6.67 -3.56
C ASN A 65 -2.17 6.11 -4.85
N ILE A 66 -1.75 4.90 -5.21
CA ILE A 66 -2.18 4.19 -6.42
C ILE A 66 -3.71 4.15 -6.53
N LYS A 67 -4.43 4.01 -5.41
CA LYS A 67 -5.90 3.97 -5.39
C LYS A 67 -6.53 5.27 -5.87
N GLU A 68 -6.02 6.43 -5.46
CA GLU A 68 -6.51 7.73 -5.91
C GLU A 68 -6.19 7.96 -7.39
N GLU A 69 -4.99 7.58 -7.82
CA GLU A 69 -4.57 7.74 -9.21
C GLU A 69 -5.40 6.90 -10.19
N ILE A 70 -5.72 5.66 -9.81
CA ILE A 70 -6.60 4.76 -10.57
C ILE A 70 -8.03 5.28 -10.64
N GLN A 71 -8.53 5.90 -9.57
CA GLN A 71 -9.89 6.46 -9.54
C GLN A 71 -10.01 7.73 -10.37
N ALA A 72 -8.94 8.53 -10.40
CA ALA A 72 -8.93 9.82 -11.07
C ALA A 72 -8.68 9.73 -12.59
N ASP A 73 -7.90 8.75 -13.05
CA ASP A 73 -7.52 8.60 -14.46
C ASP A 73 -7.83 7.19 -15.01
N PRO A 74 -8.75 7.05 -15.99
CA PRO A 74 -9.05 5.79 -16.63
C PRO A 74 -7.84 5.10 -17.28
N TYR A 75 -6.86 5.87 -17.77
CA TYR A 75 -5.64 5.32 -18.34
C TYR A 75 -4.78 4.65 -17.26
N ARG A 76 -4.64 5.30 -16.10
CA ARG A 76 -3.93 4.72 -14.95
C ARG A 76 -4.61 3.47 -14.40
N LYS A 77 -5.95 3.42 -14.43
CA LYS A 77 -6.69 2.19 -14.12
C LYS A 77 -6.33 1.03 -15.04
N LYS A 78 -6.27 1.26 -16.36
CA LYS A 78 -5.84 0.24 -17.32
C LYS A 78 -4.40 -0.20 -17.10
N LEU A 79 -3.50 0.75 -16.82
CA LEU A 79 -2.10 0.46 -16.51
C LEU A 79 -1.96 -0.44 -15.28
N TYR A 80 -2.72 -0.15 -14.21
CA TYR A 80 -2.72 -1.01 -13.02
C TYR A 80 -3.29 -2.40 -13.33
N SER A 81 -4.40 -2.49 -14.08
CA SER A 81 -4.97 -3.78 -14.51
C SER A 81 -3.95 -4.63 -15.27
N ALA A 82 -3.22 -4.03 -16.21
CA ALA A 82 -2.16 -4.72 -16.95
C ALA A 82 -0.99 -5.15 -16.04
N SER A 83 -0.70 -4.36 -15.00
CA SER A 83 0.33 -4.69 -14.01
C SER A 83 -0.08 -5.91 -13.15
N VAL A 84 -1.36 -5.99 -12.77
CA VAL A 84 -1.95 -7.16 -12.08
C VAL A 84 -1.93 -8.39 -13.00
N GLU A 85 -2.32 -8.24 -14.26
CA GLU A 85 -2.24 -9.35 -15.23
C GLU A 85 -0.81 -9.88 -15.36
N PHE A 86 0.19 -9.00 -15.39
CA PHE A 86 1.60 -9.42 -15.43
C PHE A 86 2.02 -10.16 -14.15
N GLU A 87 1.61 -9.68 -12.98
CA GLU A 87 1.85 -10.38 -11.72
C GLU A 87 1.21 -11.78 -11.73
N SER A 88 0.00 -11.94 -12.30
CA SER A 88 -0.63 -13.26 -12.44
C SER A 88 0.22 -14.24 -13.27
N ILE A 89 0.86 -13.78 -14.35
CA ILE A 89 1.78 -14.63 -15.15
C ILE A 89 2.97 -15.07 -14.29
N PHE A 90 3.55 -14.15 -13.54
CA PHE A 90 4.67 -14.45 -12.65
C PHE A 90 4.28 -15.44 -11.54
N VAL A 91 3.11 -15.25 -10.92
CA VAL A 91 2.58 -16.18 -9.91
C VAL A 91 2.36 -17.56 -10.53
N LYS A 92 1.83 -17.65 -11.75
CA LYS A 92 1.69 -18.93 -12.46
C LYS A 92 3.04 -19.61 -12.63
N MET A 93 4.08 -18.87 -13.06
CA MET A 93 5.43 -19.41 -13.20
C MET A 93 5.94 -19.96 -11.86
N MET A 94 5.76 -19.22 -10.77
CA MET A 94 6.13 -19.66 -9.43
C MET A 94 5.41 -20.96 -9.04
N LEU A 95 4.08 -21.00 -9.20
CA LEU A 95 3.27 -22.19 -8.90
C LEU A 95 3.67 -23.39 -9.75
N THR A 96 4.05 -23.15 -11.02
CA THR A 96 4.53 -24.19 -11.93
C THR A 96 5.86 -24.77 -11.46
N GLU A 97 6.81 -23.93 -11.03
CA GLU A 97 8.08 -24.42 -10.47
C GLU A 97 7.87 -25.15 -9.15
N MET A 98 6.95 -24.68 -8.28
CA MET A 98 6.57 -25.41 -7.08
C MET A 98 5.95 -26.77 -7.41
N LYS A 99 5.08 -26.85 -8.41
CA LYS A 99 4.47 -28.11 -8.87
C LYS A 99 5.54 -29.13 -9.27
N LYS A 100 6.58 -28.70 -10.00
CA LYS A 100 7.69 -29.56 -10.41
C LYS A 100 8.49 -30.18 -9.25
N THR A 101 8.47 -29.55 -8.08
CA THR A 101 9.14 -30.09 -6.87
C THR A 101 8.33 -31.16 -6.14
N VAL A 102 7.04 -31.31 -6.46
CA VAL A 102 6.19 -32.34 -5.84
C VAL A 102 6.34 -33.64 -6.62
N GLU A 103 6.86 -34.67 -5.97
CA GLU A 103 6.94 -36.01 -6.57
C GLU A 103 5.54 -36.59 -6.78
N LYS A 104 5.18 -36.86 -8.04
CA LYS A 104 3.94 -37.58 -8.36
C LYS A 104 4.09 -39.03 -7.89
N SER A 105 3.29 -39.44 -6.92
CA SER A 105 3.38 -40.77 -6.29
C SER A 105 2.14 -41.60 -6.62
N GLY A 106 2.18 -42.31 -7.75
CA GLY A 106 1.12 -43.24 -8.11
C GLY A 106 1.37 -43.95 -9.44
N LEU A 107 1.00 -45.24 -9.51
CA LEU A 107 0.99 -46.04 -10.74
C LEU A 107 -0.07 -45.59 -11.76
N ILE A 108 -0.95 -44.65 -11.39
CA ILE A 108 -2.16 -44.23 -12.13
C ILE A 108 -2.27 -42.69 -12.19
N ASP A 109 -1.23 -41.96 -11.80
CA ASP A 109 -1.24 -40.50 -11.65
C ASP A 109 -0.68 -39.81 -12.91
N GLY A 110 -1.29 -38.70 -13.38
CA GLY A 110 -0.73 -37.89 -14.46
C GLY A 110 -1.20 -38.24 -15.88
N GLY A 111 -2.51 -38.31 -16.10
CA GLY A 111 -3.07 -38.39 -17.46
C GLY A 111 -3.02 -37.04 -18.21
N HIS A 112 -3.05 -37.04 -19.55
CA HIS A 112 -3.10 -35.80 -20.35
C HIS A 112 -4.29 -34.90 -19.99
N ALA A 113 -5.44 -35.49 -19.67
CA ALA A 113 -6.61 -34.72 -19.23
C ALA A 113 -6.34 -34.02 -17.88
N GLU A 114 -5.68 -34.71 -16.96
CA GLU A 114 -5.34 -34.18 -15.64
C GLU A 114 -4.35 -33.01 -15.76
N GLU A 115 -3.30 -33.13 -16.59
CA GLU A 115 -2.38 -32.01 -16.86
C GLU A 115 -3.11 -30.77 -17.38
N ILE A 116 -4.06 -30.95 -18.30
CA ILE A 116 -4.84 -29.83 -18.85
C ILE A 116 -5.71 -29.18 -17.76
N PHE A 117 -6.36 -29.98 -16.91
CA PHE A 117 -7.20 -29.45 -15.82
C PHE A 117 -6.35 -28.80 -14.71
N GLU A 118 -5.21 -29.39 -14.34
CA GLU A 118 -4.24 -28.80 -13.42
C GLU A 118 -3.77 -27.44 -13.93
N ASP A 119 -3.36 -27.35 -15.19
CA ASP A 119 -2.83 -26.10 -15.74
C ASP A 119 -3.91 -24.99 -15.78
N MET A 120 -5.14 -25.33 -16.14
CA MET A 120 -6.28 -24.39 -16.04
C MET A 120 -6.58 -24.00 -14.59
N LEU A 121 -6.43 -24.92 -13.63
CA LEU A 121 -6.62 -24.64 -12.22
C LEU A 121 -5.54 -23.66 -11.71
N TYR A 122 -4.27 -23.88 -12.08
CA TYR A 122 -3.18 -22.97 -11.72
C TYR A 122 -3.32 -21.61 -12.38
N ASP A 123 -3.89 -21.52 -13.59
CA ASP A 123 -4.24 -20.24 -14.22
C ASP A 123 -5.23 -19.43 -13.37
N GLU A 124 -6.30 -20.08 -12.88
CA GLU A 124 -7.28 -19.40 -12.03
C GLU A 124 -6.74 -19.06 -10.64
N TYR A 125 -5.92 -19.92 -10.05
CA TYR A 125 -5.22 -19.59 -8.82
C TYR A 125 -4.31 -18.37 -9.00
N ALA A 126 -3.52 -18.33 -10.06
CA ALA A 126 -2.62 -17.22 -10.29
C ALA A 126 -3.36 -15.88 -10.48
N LYS A 127 -4.48 -15.87 -11.23
CA LYS A 127 -5.36 -14.70 -11.35
C LYS A 127 -5.98 -14.28 -10.02
N ASN A 128 -6.48 -15.24 -9.25
CA ASN A 128 -7.13 -14.98 -7.97
C ASN A 128 -6.14 -14.43 -6.94
N LEU A 129 -4.96 -15.03 -6.83
CA LEU A 129 -3.89 -14.58 -5.95
C LEU A 129 -3.45 -13.16 -6.33
N SER A 130 -3.16 -12.89 -7.60
CA SER A 130 -2.75 -11.54 -8.01
C SER A 130 -3.83 -10.48 -7.79
N SER A 131 -5.12 -10.83 -7.97
CA SER A 131 -6.22 -9.86 -7.80
C SER A 131 -6.60 -9.59 -6.33
N ASN A 132 -6.56 -10.61 -5.47
CA ASN A 132 -7.05 -10.51 -4.09
C ASN A 132 -5.93 -10.45 -3.03
N SER A 133 -4.76 -10.98 -3.35
CA SER A 133 -3.62 -11.12 -2.46
C SER A 133 -2.35 -10.75 -3.23
N SER A 134 -2.28 -9.48 -3.70
CA SER A 134 -1.13 -9.02 -4.48
C SER A 134 0.16 -9.23 -3.67
N LEU A 135 1.20 -9.69 -4.36
CA LEU A 135 2.52 -9.92 -3.77
C LEU A 135 3.32 -8.61 -3.69
N GLY A 136 2.72 -7.48 -4.07
CA GLY A 136 3.37 -6.19 -4.18
C GLY A 136 4.04 -5.95 -5.53
N LEU A 137 4.06 -6.95 -6.42
CA LEU A 137 4.78 -6.85 -7.71
C LEU A 137 3.99 -5.97 -8.68
N ALA A 138 2.65 -6.10 -8.70
CA ALA A 138 1.79 -5.25 -9.53
C ALA A 138 2.00 -3.76 -9.20
N GLU A 139 2.14 -3.40 -7.92
CA GLU A 139 2.39 -2.04 -7.47
C GLU A 139 3.77 -1.54 -7.90
N GLN A 140 4.80 -2.38 -7.83
CA GLN A 140 6.15 -2.04 -8.27
C GLN A 140 6.22 -1.80 -9.79
N ILE A 141 5.57 -2.68 -10.56
CA ILE A 141 5.47 -2.54 -12.02
C ILE A 141 4.72 -1.24 -12.36
N TYR A 142 3.57 -1.02 -11.71
CA TYR A 142 2.79 0.19 -11.90
C TYR A 142 3.64 1.43 -11.63
N GLN A 143 4.35 1.50 -10.49
CA GLN A 143 5.20 2.65 -10.14
C GLN A 143 6.31 2.89 -11.16
N SER A 144 6.96 1.83 -11.63
CA SER A 144 8.00 1.92 -12.66
C SER A 144 7.44 2.52 -13.95
N LEU A 145 6.29 2.04 -14.40
CA LEU A 145 5.66 2.49 -15.64
C LEU A 145 5.01 3.88 -15.51
N SER A 146 4.44 4.20 -14.35
CA SER A 146 3.76 5.46 -14.10
C SER A 146 4.71 6.63 -13.84
N SER A 147 5.98 6.35 -13.54
CA SER A 147 7.00 7.37 -13.26
C SER A 147 7.21 8.36 -14.41
N ASN A 148 7.00 7.92 -15.65
CA ASN A 148 7.13 8.74 -16.86
C ASN A 148 5.80 9.43 -17.26
N LEU A 149 4.71 9.20 -16.52
CA LEU A 149 3.42 9.81 -16.82
C LEU A 149 3.26 11.17 -16.12
N PRO A 150 2.60 12.15 -16.76
CA PRO A 150 2.31 13.42 -16.13
C PRO A 150 1.45 13.22 -14.88
N PRO A 151 1.62 14.06 -13.83
CA PRO A 151 0.86 13.91 -12.60
C PRO A 151 -0.63 14.14 -12.86
N VAL A 152 -1.48 13.34 -12.22
CA VAL A 152 -2.95 13.32 -12.38
C VAL A 152 -3.58 14.72 -12.27
N ASN A 153 -3.03 15.58 -11.41
CA ASN A 153 -3.55 16.94 -11.18
C ASN A 153 -3.13 17.97 -12.23
N ALA A 154 -2.21 17.67 -13.15
CA ALA A 154 -1.78 18.62 -14.18
C ALA A 154 -2.85 18.87 -15.25
N ALA A 155 -3.61 17.83 -15.65
CA ALA A 155 -4.66 17.95 -16.64
C ALA A 155 -5.84 18.82 -16.14
N LYS A 156 -6.23 18.66 -14.87
CA LYS A 156 -7.33 19.42 -14.25
C LYS A 156 -7.08 20.93 -14.15
N ARG A 157 -5.80 21.36 -14.10
CA ARG A 157 -5.43 22.79 -13.99
C ARG A 157 -5.43 23.52 -15.34
N LEU A 158 -5.41 22.81 -16.46
CA LEU A 158 -5.42 23.41 -17.80
C LEU A 158 -6.84 23.79 -18.23
N ASP A 159 -7.85 22.97 -17.88
CA ASP A 159 -9.26 23.27 -18.18
C ASP A 159 -9.86 24.38 -17.30
N GLN A 160 -9.28 24.63 -16.12
CA GLN A 160 -9.81 25.62 -15.16
C GLN A 160 -9.38 27.07 -15.46
N LYS A 161 -8.67 27.29 -16.58
CA LYS A 161 -8.07 28.58 -16.96
C LYS A 161 -8.69 29.23 -18.20
N VAL A 162 -9.84 28.73 -18.65
CA VAL A 162 -10.70 29.33 -19.69
C VAL A 162 -12.01 29.76 -19.04
#